data_AF-A0A9P4GJL7-F1
#
_entry.id   AF-A0A9P4GJL7-F1
#
_cell.length_a   1.000
_cell.length_b   1.000
_cell.length_c   1.000
_cell.angle_alpha   90.00
_cell.angle_beta   90.00
_cell.angle_gamma   90.00
#
_symmetry.space_group_name_H-M   'P 1'
#
loop_
_entity.id
_entity.type
_entity.pdbx_description
1 polymer ?
#
loop_
_entity_poly.entity_id
_entity_poly.type
_entity_poly.pdbx_seq_one_letter_code
_entity_poly.pdbx_strand_id
1 'polypeptide(L)'
;MSGASASRRKRVRTWTSEERAAHRVFEKCRREAFNDSMIQLARHIPSLAGTRRLNKHMIVDHSIARHESQRRLCIAAARSAQALITERDELLAEVNQWRSASAVPLPPREAAPVGQQLHELMTVEGETTGRFPNGFGDNAPENDSGDDQYQEEIDGVSAEEWSANALPGAEEALLSIDYLPPPTLSQDDVSATCLPTMFDSQCLRKCY
;
A
#
# COMPACT_ATOMS: atom_id res chain seq x y z
N MET A 1 4.71 39.40 -47.01
CA MET A 1 3.51 39.13 -46.20
C MET A 1 3.99 38.38 -44.96
N SER A 2 4.14 39.06 -43.81
CA SER A 2 4.67 38.46 -42.58
C SER A 2 3.52 38.25 -41.59
N GLY A 3 3.26 36.98 -41.24
CA GLY A 3 2.28 36.61 -40.22
C GLY A 3 2.92 36.62 -38.84
N ALA A 4 2.43 37.49 -37.95
CA ALA A 4 2.87 37.55 -36.56
C ALA A 4 2.18 36.43 -35.74
N SER A 5 2.97 35.53 -35.16
CA SER A 5 2.50 34.54 -34.19
C SER A 5 2.40 35.19 -32.80
N ALA A 6 1.21 35.66 -32.45
CA ALA A 6 0.92 36.15 -31.10
C ALA A 6 1.01 34.98 -30.09
N SER A 7 2.02 35.00 -29.22
CA SER A 7 2.17 34.05 -28.12
C SER A 7 0.99 34.14 -27.15
N ARG A 8 0.12 33.13 -27.16
CA ARG A 8 -1.05 33.04 -26.27
C ARG A 8 -0.58 32.85 -24.82
N ARG A 9 -0.71 33.89 -23.99
CA ARG A 9 -0.43 33.79 -22.54
C ARG A 9 -1.28 32.67 -21.93
N LYS A 10 -0.64 31.73 -21.24
CA LYS A 10 -1.34 30.68 -20.49
C LYS A 10 -2.20 31.36 -19.42
N ARG A 11 -3.50 31.10 -19.42
CA ARG A 11 -4.40 31.61 -18.38
C ARG A 11 -4.05 30.91 -17.07
N VAL A 12 -3.40 31.61 -16.17
CA VAL A 12 -3.12 31.11 -14.81
C VAL A 12 -4.45 31.09 -14.06
N ARG A 13 -4.87 29.92 -13.57
CA ARG A 13 -6.05 29.80 -12.72
C ARG A 13 -5.68 30.23 -11.31
N THR A 14 -6.34 31.27 -10.80
CA THR A 14 -6.22 31.67 -9.40
C THR A 14 -7.09 30.75 -8.55
N TRP A 15 -6.46 29.97 -7.67
CA TRP A 15 -7.17 29.08 -6.75
C TRP A 15 -7.91 29.88 -5.67
N THR A 16 -9.20 29.62 -5.47
CA THR A 16 -9.98 30.27 -4.41
C THR A 16 -9.56 29.77 -3.03
N SER A 17 -9.92 30.52 -1.97
CA SER A 17 -9.70 30.07 -0.59
C SER A 17 -10.44 28.77 -0.28
N GLU A 18 -11.65 28.62 -0.81
CA GLU A 18 -12.49 27.42 -0.69
C GLU A 18 -11.84 26.22 -1.38
N GLU A 19 -11.34 26.38 -2.61
CA GLU A 19 -10.66 25.27 -3.32
C GLU A 19 -9.38 24.84 -2.58
N ARG A 20 -8.61 25.78 -2.03
CA ARG A 20 -7.45 25.46 -1.19
C ARG A 20 -7.84 24.74 0.10
N ALA A 21 -8.97 25.11 0.71
CA ALA A 21 -9.49 24.42 1.88
C ALA A 21 -9.93 22.98 1.55
N ALA A 22 -10.69 22.80 0.46
CA ALA A 22 -11.10 21.48 -0.03
C ALA A 22 -9.88 20.60 -0.35
N HIS A 23 -8.85 21.15 -1.00
CA HIS A 23 -7.61 20.42 -1.30
C HIS A 23 -6.90 19.94 -0.02
N ARG A 24 -6.84 20.77 1.03
CA ARG A 24 -6.25 20.37 2.32
C ARG A 24 -7.01 19.22 2.97
N VAL A 25 -8.34 19.25 2.93
CA VAL A 25 -9.18 18.16 3.46
C VAL A 25 -8.93 16.89 2.66
N PHE A 26 -8.96 16.96 1.34
CA PHE A 26 -8.71 15.82 0.46
C PHE A 26 -7.35 15.18 0.72
N GLU A 27 -6.29 16.00 0.77
CA GLU A 27 -4.94 15.49 0.99
C GLU A 27 -4.77 14.87 2.39
N LYS A 28 -5.42 15.43 3.41
CA LYS A 28 -5.46 14.84 4.75
C LYS A 28 -6.12 13.47 4.72
N CYS A 29 -7.31 13.35 4.14
CA CYS A 29 -8.01 12.08 4.02
C CYS A 29 -7.19 11.03 3.24
N ARG A 30 -6.51 11.43 2.15
CA ARG A 30 -5.62 10.55 1.39
C ARG A 30 -4.48 9.99 2.26
N ARG A 31 -3.86 10.84 3.07
CA ARG A 31 -2.77 10.44 3.98
C ARG A 31 -3.24 9.53 5.11
N GLU A 32 -4.41 9.80 5.67
CA GLU A 32 -5.02 8.98 6.71
C GLU A 32 -5.35 7.58 6.17
N ALA A 33 -6.01 7.50 5.01
CA ALA A 33 -6.31 6.23 4.35
C ALA A 33 -5.03 5.40 4.06
N PHE A 34 -3.97 6.04 3.56
CA PHE A 34 -2.69 5.36 3.33
C PHE A 34 -2.07 4.84 4.65
N ASN A 35 -2.12 5.64 5.71
CA ASN A 35 -1.60 5.22 7.02
C ASN A 35 -2.40 4.05 7.59
N ASP A 36 -3.73 4.04 7.43
CA ASP A 36 -4.59 2.93 7.85
C ASP A 36 -4.20 1.63 7.13
N SER A 37 -3.96 1.70 5.81
CA SER A 37 -3.45 0.54 5.04
C SER A 37 -2.09 0.05 5.55
N MET A 38 -1.18 0.96 5.90
CA MET A 38 0.12 0.59 6.48
C MET A 38 -0.01 -0.13 7.83
N ILE A 39 -0.92 0.33 8.68
CA ILE A 39 -1.19 -0.31 9.97
C ILE A 39 -1.84 -1.69 9.77
N GLN A 40 -2.77 -1.83 8.83
CA GLN A 40 -3.35 -3.14 8.49
C GLN A 40 -2.27 -4.11 8.01
N LEU A 41 -1.38 -3.68 7.12
CA LEU A 41 -0.26 -4.50 6.64
C LEU A 41 0.63 -4.95 7.81
N ALA A 42 0.97 -4.05 8.72
CA ALA A 42 1.81 -4.34 9.88
C ALA A 42 1.22 -5.43 10.79
N ARG A 43 -0.11 -5.48 10.97
CA ARG A 43 -0.79 -6.49 11.80
C ARG A 43 -0.58 -7.92 11.31
N HIS A 44 -0.33 -8.10 10.02
CA HIS A 44 -0.10 -9.41 9.46
C HIS A 44 1.36 -9.87 9.60
N ILE A 45 2.29 -9.00 9.99
CA ILE A 45 3.73 -9.29 9.98
C ILE A 45 4.18 -9.75 11.39
N PRO A 46 4.50 -11.04 11.60
CA PRO A 46 4.84 -11.56 12.93
C PRO A 46 6.09 -10.91 13.53
N SER A 47 7.08 -10.57 12.71
CA SER A 47 8.31 -9.92 13.17
C SER A 47 8.09 -8.52 13.76
N LEU A 48 6.94 -7.89 13.48
CA LEU A 48 6.60 -6.55 13.98
C LEU A 48 5.70 -6.58 15.21
N ALA A 49 5.19 -7.74 15.64
CA ALA A 49 4.18 -7.85 16.70
C ALA A 49 4.59 -7.20 18.04
N GLY A 50 5.88 -7.21 18.38
CA GLY A 50 6.42 -6.58 19.59
C GLY A 50 6.96 -5.17 19.41
N THR A 51 6.87 -4.58 18.20
CA THR A 51 7.52 -3.31 17.90
C THR A 51 6.68 -2.12 18.39
N ARG A 52 7.22 -1.33 19.34
CA ARG A 52 6.51 -0.19 19.95
C ARG A 52 6.30 0.99 19.00
N ARG A 53 7.26 1.28 18.12
CA ARG A 53 7.20 2.40 17.16
C ARG A 53 7.47 1.86 15.76
N LEU A 54 6.46 1.90 14.91
CA LEU A 54 6.56 1.47 13.53
C LEU A 54 6.97 2.63 12.62
N ASN A 55 7.81 2.34 11.64
CA ASN A 55 8.12 3.24 10.52
C ASN A 55 7.57 2.63 9.22
N LYS A 56 7.19 3.48 8.26
CA LYS A 56 6.70 3.07 6.94
C LYS A 56 7.68 2.13 6.24
N HIS A 57 8.96 2.48 6.23
CA HIS A 57 10.01 1.66 5.63
C HIS A 57 10.10 0.26 6.27
N MET A 58 10.10 0.20 7.60
CA MET A 58 10.14 -1.08 8.33
C MET A 58 8.94 -1.98 7.97
N ILE A 59 7.73 -1.41 7.89
CA ILE A 59 6.55 -2.18 7.51
C ILE A 59 6.73 -2.76 6.10
N VAL A 60 7.20 -1.95 5.14
CA VAL A 60 7.45 -2.39 3.77
C VAL A 60 8.51 -3.49 3.72
N ASP A 61 9.69 -3.28 4.30
CA ASP A 61 10.79 -4.26 4.26
C ASP A 61 10.39 -5.61 4.86
N HIS A 62 9.82 -5.58 6.06
CA HIS A 62 9.41 -6.82 6.72
C HIS A 62 8.24 -7.49 6.00
N SER A 63 7.39 -6.72 5.29
CA SER A 63 6.33 -7.30 4.45
C SER A 63 6.91 -8.05 3.24
N ILE A 64 7.91 -7.46 2.57
CA ILE A 64 8.61 -8.07 1.43
C ILE A 64 9.28 -9.36 1.90
N ALA A 65 10.09 -9.29 2.97
CA ALA A 65 10.80 -10.44 3.52
C ALA A 65 9.82 -11.58 3.90
N ARG A 66 8.67 -11.23 4.49
CA ARG A 66 7.64 -12.21 4.83
C ARG A 66 7.03 -12.86 3.59
N HIS A 67 6.64 -12.09 2.58
CA HIS A 67 6.06 -12.63 1.34
C HIS A 67 7.02 -13.55 0.60
N GLU A 68 8.30 -13.17 0.52
CA GLU A 68 9.33 -14.03 -0.04
C GLU A 68 9.50 -15.33 0.76
N SER A 69 9.56 -15.24 2.10
CA SER A 69 9.68 -16.43 2.95
C SER A 69 8.48 -17.37 2.81
N GLN A 70 7.27 -16.81 2.75
CA GLN A 70 6.03 -17.57 2.62
C GLN A 70 5.98 -18.25 1.25
N ARG A 71 6.38 -17.55 0.18
CA ARG A 71 6.47 -18.13 -1.16
C ARG A 71 7.47 -19.30 -1.20
N ARG A 72 8.68 -19.12 -0.65
CA ARG A 72 9.67 -20.21 -0.56
C ARG A 72 9.12 -21.42 0.20
N LEU A 73 8.41 -21.19 1.31
CA LEU A 73 7.80 -22.25 2.10
C LEU A 73 6.69 -22.97 1.32
N CYS A 74 5.82 -22.24 0.62
CA CYS A 74 4.77 -22.81 -0.22
C CYS A 74 5.36 -23.68 -1.33
N ILE A 75 6.41 -23.23 -2.02
CA ILE A 75 7.10 -24.02 -3.06
C ILE A 75 7.73 -25.28 -2.47
N ALA A 76 8.39 -25.18 -1.32
CA ALA A 76 8.96 -26.35 -0.66
C ALA A 76 7.87 -27.37 -0.28
N ALA A 77 6.76 -26.90 0.30
CA ALA A 77 5.62 -27.74 0.65
C ALA A 77 4.96 -28.38 -0.58
N ALA A 78 4.85 -27.64 -1.69
CA ALA A 78 4.33 -28.14 -2.96
C ALA A 78 5.17 -29.31 -3.50
N ARG A 79 6.49 -29.16 -3.51
CA ARG A 79 7.42 -30.22 -3.92
C ARG A 79 7.35 -31.43 -3.00
N SER A 80 7.30 -31.23 -1.69
CA SER A 80 7.13 -32.33 -0.72
C SER A 80 5.80 -33.06 -0.91
N ALA A 81 4.72 -32.34 -1.19
CA ALA A 81 3.41 -32.94 -1.45
C ALA A 81 3.43 -33.79 -2.73
N GLN A 82 4.04 -33.29 -3.81
CA GLN A 82 4.20 -34.05 -5.04
C GLN A 82 4.99 -35.34 -4.81
N ALA A 83 6.10 -35.28 -4.09
CA ALA A 83 6.89 -36.46 -3.75
C ALA A 83 6.09 -37.50 -2.97
N LEU A 84 5.30 -37.07 -1.97
CA LEU A 84 4.43 -37.97 -1.20
C LEU A 84 3.31 -38.59 -2.06
N ILE A 85 2.75 -37.83 -3.01
CA ILE A 85 1.75 -38.35 -3.94
C ILE A 85 2.36 -39.41 -4.85
N THR A 86 3.55 -39.16 -5.39
CA THR A 86 4.29 -40.12 -6.21
C THR A 86 4.61 -41.39 -5.44
N GLU A 87 5.17 -41.28 -4.23
CA GLU A 87 5.46 -42.45 -3.38
C GLU A 87 4.17 -43.23 -3.05
N ARG A 88 3.07 -42.53 -2.76
CA ARG A 88 1.76 -43.16 -2.53
C ARG A 88 1.29 -43.93 -3.75
N ASP A 89 1.43 -43.37 -4.95
CA ASP A 89 1.03 -44.01 -6.21
C ASP A 89 1.90 -45.24 -6.51
N GLU A 90 3.21 -45.18 -6.25
CA GLU A 90 4.14 -46.31 -6.37
C GLU A 90 3.76 -47.45 -5.41
N LEU A 91 3.59 -47.15 -4.12
CA LEU A 91 3.17 -48.14 -3.11
C LEU A 91 1.80 -48.74 -3.43
N LEU A 92 0.87 -47.93 -3.96
CA LEU A 92 -0.43 -48.43 -4.38
C LEU A 92 -0.32 -49.41 -5.55
N ALA A 93 0.57 -49.14 -6.51
CA ALA A 93 0.84 -50.03 -7.62
C ALA A 93 1.43 -51.36 -7.14
N GLU A 94 2.42 -51.33 -6.22
CA GLU A 94 3.00 -52.54 -5.62
C GLU A 94 1.94 -53.37 -4.87
N VAL A 95 1.12 -52.73 -4.03
CA VAL A 95 0.05 -53.40 -3.29
C VAL A 95 -0.97 -54.02 -4.25
N ASN A 96 -1.31 -53.32 -5.32
CA ASN A 96 -2.23 -53.84 -6.33
C ASN A 96 -1.61 -55.01 -7.13
N GLN A 97 -0.30 -54.99 -7.37
CA GLN A 97 0.42 -56.12 -7.95
C GLN A 97 0.39 -57.35 -7.05
N TRP A 98 0.59 -57.19 -5.74
CA TRP A 98 0.51 -58.32 -4.80
C TRP A 98 -0.91 -58.87 -4.65
N ARG A 99 -1.92 -58.01 -4.75
CA ARG A 99 -3.34 -58.43 -4.73
C ARG A 99 -3.80 -59.17 -5.96
N SER A 100 -3.21 -58.88 -7.12
CA SER A 100 -3.49 -59.63 -8.34
C SER A 100 -2.74 -60.97 -8.37
N ALA A 101 -1.58 -61.04 -7.73
CA ALA A 101 -0.76 -62.25 -7.63
C ALA A 101 -1.18 -63.23 -6.51
N SER A 102 -2.11 -62.85 -5.62
CA SER A 102 -2.57 -63.73 -4.54
C SER A 102 -3.42 -64.90 -5.06
N ALA A 103 -3.38 -66.03 -4.33
CA ALA A 103 -4.11 -67.26 -4.69
C ALA A 103 -5.63 -67.04 -4.91
N VAL A 104 -6.20 -66.04 -4.23
CA VAL A 104 -7.51 -65.47 -4.55
C VAL A 104 -7.27 -64.02 -4.99
N PRO A 105 -7.46 -63.68 -6.28
CA PRO A 105 -7.28 -62.31 -6.75
C PRO A 105 -8.23 -61.36 -6.04
N LEU A 106 -7.68 -60.31 -5.42
CA LEU A 106 -8.45 -59.26 -4.75
C LEU A 106 -8.62 -58.06 -5.69
N PRO A 107 -9.72 -57.29 -5.59
CA PRO A 107 -9.90 -56.10 -6.40
C PRO A 107 -8.81 -55.05 -6.12
N PRO A 108 -8.38 -54.28 -7.13
CA PRO A 108 -7.40 -53.21 -6.96
C PRO A 108 -7.96 -52.13 -6.03
N ARG A 109 -7.09 -51.48 -5.26
CA ARG A 109 -7.44 -50.24 -4.56
C ARG A 109 -7.16 -49.05 -5.45
N GLU A 110 -7.98 -48.04 -5.24
CA GLU A 110 -7.78 -46.72 -5.80
C GLU A 110 -7.37 -45.74 -4.71
N ALA A 111 -6.55 -44.79 -5.10
CA ALA A 111 -6.13 -43.70 -4.27
C ALA A 111 -7.28 -42.71 -4.08
N ALA A 112 -7.42 -42.16 -2.87
CA ALA A 112 -8.33 -41.04 -2.66
C ALA A 112 -7.92 -39.85 -3.54
N PRO A 113 -8.89 -39.11 -4.11
CA PRO A 113 -8.58 -37.93 -4.92
C PRO A 113 -7.88 -36.87 -4.08
N VAL A 114 -6.92 -36.19 -4.70
CA VAL A 114 -6.23 -35.06 -4.10
C VAL A 114 -7.20 -33.89 -3.96
N GLY A 115 -7.28 -33.30 -2.77
CA GLY A 115 -8.15 -32.15 -2.52
C GLY A 115 -7.74 -30.91 -3.32
N GLN A 116 -8.70 -30.04 -3.62
CA GLN A 116 -8.50 -28.85 -4.44
C GLN A 116 -7.39 -27.94 -3.89
N GLN A 117 -7.32 -27.75 -2.58
CA GLN A 117 -6.32 -26.87 -1.94
C GLN A 117 -4.89 -27.40 -2.13
N LEU A 118 -4.72 -28.72 -2.15
CA LEU A 118 -3.42 -29.33 -2.40
C LEU A 118 -3.04 -29.18 -3.88
N HIS A 119 -4.02 -29.30 -4.78
CA HIS A 119 -3.80 -29.00 -6.19
C HIS A 119 -3.36 -27.55 -6.41
N GLU A 120 -4.04 -26.58 -5.79
CA GLU A 120 -3.66 -25.16 -5.82
C GLU A 120 -2.24 -24.94 -5.30
N LEU A 121 -1.88 -25.54 -4.15
CA LEU A 121 -0.52 -25.47 -3.62
C LEU A 121 0.53 -26.01 -4.60
N MET A 122 0.24 -27.13 -5.28
CA MET A 122 1.16 -27.71 -6.27
C MET A 122 1.38 -26.81 -7.50
N THR A 123 0.49 -25.85 -7.76
CA THR A 123 0.66 -24.90 -8.88
C THR A 123 1.50 -23.67 -8.55
N VAL A 124 1.80 -23.43 -7.27
CA VAL A 124 2.51 -22.21 -6.79
C VAL A 124 3.89 -22.05 -7.43
N GLU A 125 4.58 -23.14 -7.75
CA GLU A 125 5.90 -23.10 -8.38
C GLU A 125 5.88 -22.49 -9.80
N GLY A 126 4.77 -22.63 -10.52
CA GLY A 126 4.59 -22.09 -11.87
C GLY A 126 4.07 -20.66 -11.93
N GLU A 127 3.77 -20.04 -10.79
CA GLU A 127 3.23 -18.68 -10.76
C GLU A 127 4.26 -17.66 -11.25
N THR A 128 3.85 -16.83 -12.21
CA THR A 128 4.69 -15.73 -12.71
C THR A 128 4.57 -14.52 -11.78
N THR A 129 5.71 -14.00 -11.32
CA THR A 129 5.77 -12.74 -10.56
C THR A 129 6.00 -11.57 -11.52
N GLY A 130 5.46 -10.40 -11.16
CA GLY A 130 5.52 -9.22 -12.02
C GLY A 130 6.96 -8.74 -12.24
N ARG A 131 7.29 -8.44 -13.49
CA ARG A 131 8.50 -7.72 -13.89
C ARG A 131 8.08 -6.38 -14.50
N PHE A 132 8.70 -5.28 -14.06
CA PHE A 132 8.27 -3.92 -14.44
C PHE A 132 9.34 -3.21 -15.28
N PRO A 133 9.48 -3.54 -16.59
CA PRO A 133 10.59 -3.08 -17.42
C PRO A 133 10.58 -1.57 -17.76
N ASN A 134 9.48 -0.84 -17.52
CA ASN A 134 9.31 0.56 -17.96
C ASN A 134 9.41 1.59 -16.81
N GLY A 135 10.08 1.27 -15.69
CA GLY A 135 10.29 2.19 -14.56
C GLY A 135 9.37 1.89 -13.35
N PHE A 136 9.91 2.16 -12.14
CA PHE A 136 9.68 1.46 -10.86
C PHE A 136 10.34 0.06 -10.75
N GLY A 137 11.57 -0.09 -11.30
CA GLY A 137 12.53 -1.14 -10.94
C GLY A 137 12.60 -2.39 -11.85
N ASP A 138 13.83 -2.64 -12.36
CA ASP A 138 14.49 -3.93 -12.73
C ASP A 138 15.34 -3.85 -14.01
N ASN A 139 15.16 -2.82 -14.84
CA ASN A 139 16.08 -2.52 -15.95
C ASN A 139 16.22 -1.00 -16.09
N ALA A 140 17.10 -0.37 -15.31
CA ALA A 140 17.57 0.97 -15.70
C ALA A 140 18.39 0.80 -16.99
N PRO A 141 18.15 1.57 -18.06
CA PRO A 141 19.05 1.54 -19.20
C PRO A 141 20.45 1.90 -18.70
N GLU A 142 21.45 1.06 -18.96
CA GLU A 142 22.84 1.24 -18.49
C GLU A 142 23.49 2.57 -18.93
N ASN A 143 22.80 3.40 -19.72
CA ASN A 143 23.34 4.60 -20.37
C ASN A 143 22.59 5.92 -20.06
N ASP A 144 21.74 5.99 -19.04
CA ASP A 144 21.14 7.28 -18.65
C ASP A 144 21.50 7.64 -17.21
N SER A 145 22.79 7.93 -17.00
CA SER A 145 23.21 8.82 -15.92
C SER A 145 22.61 10.19 -16.22
N GLY A 146 21.41 10.43 -15.69
CA GLY A 146 20.85 11.76 -15.61
C GLY A 146 21.77 12.64 -14.76
N ASP A 147 22.64 13.39 -15.42
CA ASP A 147 23.32 14.53 -14.84
C ASP A 147 22.24 15.51 -14.37
N ASP A 148 21.87 15.43 -13.09
CA ASP A 148 21.17 16.50 -12.38
C ASP A 148 22.14 17.68 -12.26
N GLN A 149 22.28 18.46 -13.33
CA GLN A 149 22.87 19.80 -13.25
C GLN A 149 21.87 20.69 -12.51
N TYR A 150 22.01 20.73 -11.18
CA TYR A 150 21.53 21.84 -10.38
C TYR A 150 22.27 23.09 -10.84
N GLN A 151 21.69 23.81 -11.80
CA GLN A 151 22.13 25.16 -12.13
C GLN A 151 21.71 26.06 -10.95
N GLU A 152 22.61 26.25 -9.99
CA GLU A 152 22.56 27.37 -9.05
C GLU A 152 22.74 28.67 -9.85
N GLU A 153 21.65 29.21 -10.39
CA GLU A 153 21.58 30.60 -10.81
C GLU A 153 21.42 31.45 -9.53
N ILE A 154 22.52 31.62 -8.80
CA ILE A 154 22.61 32.64 -7.75
C ILE A 154 22.77 33.98 -8.47
N ASP A 155 21.63 34.59 -8.81
CA ASP A 155 21.58 36.03 -9.07
C ASP A 155 21.80 36.74 -7.73
N GLY A 156 22.96 37.38 -7.62
CA GLY A 156 23.37 38.15 -6.45
C GLY A 156 22.37 39.26 -6.12
N VAL A 157 21.54 39.02 -5.12
CA VAL A 157 20.95 40.09 -4.30
C VAL A 157 21.67 40.07 -2.96
N SER A 158 22.42 41.15 -2.74
CA SER A 158 23.18 41.43 -1.52
C SER A 158 22.35 41.20 -0.25
N ALA A 159 22.94 40.48 0.71
CA ALA A 159 22.36 40.16 2.01
C ALA A 159 22.36 41.35 3.01
N GLU A 160 22.15 42.59 2.55
CA GLU A 160 22.17 43.78 3.41
C GLU A 160 20.85 44.56 3.47
N GLU A 161 19.77 44.14 2.79
CA GLU A 161 18.55 44.96 2.72
C GLU A 161 17.33 44.42 3.49
N TRP A 162 17.50 43.55 4.49
CA TRP A 162 16.40 43.11 5.39
C TRP A 162 16.53 43.60 6.84
N SER A 163 17.26 44.69 7.09
CA SER A 163 17.42 45.25 8.45
C SER A 163 16.93 46.71 8.62
N ALA A 164 15.94 47.18 7.85
CA ALA A 164 15.51 48.59 7.94
C ALA A 164 14.00 48.85 7.96
N ASN A 165 13.14 47.86 8.24
CA ASN A 165 11.71 48.12 8.51
C ASN A 165 11.20 47.32 9.72
N ALA A 166 11.87 47.49 10.87
CA ALA A 166 11.26 47.22 12.16
C ALA A 166 10.47 48.47 12.58
N LEU A 167 9.14 48.42 12.45
CA LEU A 167 8.25 49.40 13.09
C LEU A 167 8.43 49.30 14.61
N PRO A 168 8.67 50.42 15.32
CA PRO A 168 8.70 50.41 16.78
C PRO A 168 7.27 50.41 17.33
N GLY A 169 6.95 49.44 18.20
CA GLY A 169 5.75 49.52 19.05
C GLY A 169 4.73 48.40 18.91
N ALA A 170 5.14 47.13 19.03
CA ALA A 170 4.22 45.99 19.12
C ALA A 170 4.47 45.09 20.35
N GLU A 171 4.86 45.68 21.49
CA GLU A 171 4.97 44.95 22.78
C GLU A 171 3.83 45.23 23.78
N GLU A 172 2.77 45.96 23.40
CA GLU A 172 1.63 46.28 24.29
C GLU A 172 0.28 45.78 23.73
N ALA A 173 0.19 44.50 23.37
CA ALA A 173 -1.10 43.87 23.05
C ALA A 173 -1.16 42.39 23.49
N LEU A 174 -0.47 42.04 24.59
CA LEU A 174 -0.50 40.69 25.19
C LEU A 174 -1.26 40.63 26.52
N LEU A 175 -2.25 41.50 26.74
CA LEU A 175 -3.18 41.42 27.87
C LEU A 175 -4.57 41.97 27.45
N SER A 176 -5.38 41.11 26.84
CA SER A 176 -6.86 41.11 26.86
C SER A 176 -7.40 40.33 25.66
N ILE A 177 -7.37 38.99 25.73
CA ILE A 177 -8.33 38.16 25.01
C ILE A 177 -9.14 37.45 26.08
N ASP A 178 -10.35 37.97 26.31
CA ASP A 178 -11.34 37.33 27.16
C ASP A 178 -11.63 35.93 26.64
N TYR A 179 -11.40 34.96 27.52
CA TYR A 179 -11.68 33.55 27.31
C TYR A 179 -13.21 33.37 27.24
N LEU A 180 -13.78 33.29 26.04
CA LEU A 180 -15.19 32.89 25.90
C LEU A 180 -15.28 31.35 26.07
N PRO A 181 -16.00 30.83 27.08
CA PRO A 181 -16.22 29.39 27.19
C PRO A 181 -17.15 28.89 26.07
N PRO A 182 -17.00 27.63 25.62
CA PRO A 182 -17.86 27.06 24.59
C PRO A 182 -19.32 26.96 25.07
N PRO A 183 -20.31 27.12 24.18
CA PRO A 183 -21.72 27.05 24.55
C PRO A 183 -22.08 25.64 25.05
N THR A 184 -22.67 25.59 26.24
CA THR A 184 -23.28 24.40 26.83
C THR A 184 -24.52 24.01 26.04
N LEU A 185 -24.49 22.86 25.36
CA LEU A 185 -25.69 22.22 24.82
C LEU A 185 -26.46 21.57 25.98
N SER A 186 -27.70 22.01 26.20
CA SER A 186 -28.61 21.41 27.17
C SER A 186 -29.00 20.00 26.73
N GLN A 187 -28.94 19.08 27.69
CA GLN A 187 -29.62 17.80 27.67
C GLN A 187 -31.12 18.04 27.56
N ASP A 188 -31.73 17.58 26.47
CA ASP A 188 -33.06 16.99 26.41
C ASP A 188 -33.37 16.68 24.94
N ASP A 189 -32.94 15.50 24.49
CA ASP A 189 -33.78 14.63 23.68
C ASP A 189 -33.20 13.22 23.72
N VAL A 190 -33.88 12.39 24.50
CA VAL A 190 -33.60 10.98 24.71
C VAL A 190 -34.26 10.20 23.57
N SER A 191 -33.61 9.12 23.17
CA SER A 191 -34.16 7.97 22.42
C SER A 191 -34.16 8.03 20.88
N ALA A 192 -33.12 7.41 20.30
CA ALA A 192 -33.31 6.33 19.33
C ALA A 192 -32.00 5.53 19.17
N THR A 193 -31.95 4.37 19.83
CA THR A 193 -31.05 3.28 19.48
C THR A 193 -31.46 2.70 18.13
N CYS A 194 -30.58 2.67 17.12
CA CYS A 194 -30.45 1.54 16.18
C CYS A 194 -29.20 1.66 15.27
N LEU A 195 -28.15 0.90 15.63
CA LEU A 195 -27.26 0.08 14.78
C LEU A 195 -26.54 0.64 13.51
N PRO A 196 -25.37 0.05 13.17
CA PRO A 196 -24.48 0.56 12.14
C PRO A 196 -24.95 0.11 10.75
N THR A 197 -25.18 1.06 9.84
CA THR A 197 -25.43 0.78 8.43
C THR A 197 -24.28 1.31 7.58
N MET A 198 -23.58 0.35 6.96
CA MET A 198 -23.01 0.40 5.62
C MET A 198 -22.18 1.62 5.20
N PHE A 199 -20.86 1.39 5.12
CA PHE A 199 -20.06 1.61 3.90
C PHE A 199 -20.57 2.73 2.98
N ASP A 200 -20.31 3.98 3.35
CA ASP A 200 -20.66 5.10 2.49
C ASP A 200 -19.70 5.17 1.30
N SER A 201 -20.08 4.46 0.23
CA SER A 201 -19.40 4.36 -1.06
C SER A 201 -19.46 5.68 -1.86
N GLN A 202 -19.82 6.80 -1.21
CA GLN A 202 -19.98 8.10 -1.83
C GLN A 202 -18.70 8.94 -1.86
N CYS A 203 -17.64 8.55 -1.13
CA CYS A 203 -16.34 9.24 -1.25
C CYS A 203 -15.60 8.91 -2.57
N LEU A 204 -15.99 7.84 -3.28
CA LEU A 204 -15.31 7.39 -4.52
C LEU A 204 -16.01 7.85 -5.82
N ARG A 205 -17.16 8.53 -5.77
CA ARG A 205 -17.93 8.88 -6.98
C ARG A 205 -17.71 10.29 -7.54
N LYS A 206 -16.79 11.07 -6.97
CA LYS A 206 -16.39 12.38 -7.54
C LYS A 206 -14.92 12.39 -7.98
N CYS A 207 -14.50 11.28 -8.59
CA CYS A 207 -13.19 11.15 -9.21
C CYS A 207 -13.36 10.68 -10.66
N TYR A 208 -13.91 11.54 -11.53
CA TYR A 208 -13.60 11.67 -12.96
C TYR A 208 -14.12 13.02 -13.44
#